data_AF-A0A920VAB9-F1
#
_entry.id   AF-A0A920VAB9-F1
#
_cell.length_a   1.000
_cell.length_b   1.000
_cell.length_c   1.000
_cell.angle_alpha   90.00
_cell.angle_beta   90.00
_cell.angle_gamma   90.00
#
_symmetry.space_group_name_H-M   'P 1'
#
loop_
_entity.id
_entity.type
_entity.pdbx_description
1 polymer ?
#
loop_
_entity_poly.entity_id
_entity_poly.type
_entity_poly.pdbx_seq_one_letter_code
_entity_poly.pdbx_strand_id
1 'polypeptide(L)' 'MSINNNDRLIFALDVPEASRAKELAPELGDSVSFYKIGMELMMTGDYFSLLDWFGFKTIKKFLLI' A
#
# COMPACT_ATOMS: atom_id res chain seq x y z
N MET A 1 1.77 26.67 2.69
CA MET A 1 1.62 25.28 3.20
C MET A 1 2.44 24.38 2.28
N SER A 2 3.50 23.75 2.77
CA SER A 2 4.37 22.90 1.94
C SER A 2 3.93 21.44 2.11
N ILE A 3 3.49 20.81 1.03
CA ILE A 3 3.19 19.36 1.01
C ILE A 3 4.51 18.62 0.82
N ASN A 4 4.79 17.65 1.68
CA ASN A 4 6.00 16.83 1.61
C ASN A 4 6.01 16.00 0.32
N ASN A 5 7.18 15.77 -0.28
CA ASN A 5 7.25 15.15 -1.61
C ASN A 5 6.64 13.74 -1.65
N ASN A 6 6.81 12.97 -0.58
CA ASN A 6 6.32 11.59 -0.47
C ASN A 6 4.79 11.51 -0.32
N ASP A 7 4.16 12.62 0.09
CA ASP A 7 2.70 12.74 0.21
C ASP A 7 2.04 13.18 -1.11
N ARG A 8 2.84 13.55 -2.13
CA ARG A 8 2.35 13.97 -3.44
C ARG A 8 2.13 12.82 -4.40
N LEU A 9 2.66 11.63 -4.08
CA LEU A 9 2.58 10.45 -4.92
C LEU A 9 1.68 9.41 -4.27
N ILE A 10 0.67 8.98 -5.02
CA ILE A 10 -0.15 7.81 -4.69
C ILE A 10 0.32 6.69 -5.61
N PHE A 11 0.86 5.63 -5.03
CA PHE A 11 1.30 4.47 -5.79
C PHE A 11 0.18 3.44 -5.89
N ALA A 12 -0.17 3.06 -7.13
CA ALA A 12 -1.11 1.98 -7.40
C ALA A 12 -0.42 0.63 -7.18
N LEU A 13 -0.64 0.04 -6.00
CA LEU A 13 -0.21 -1.31 -5.68
C LEU A 13 -1.32 -2.29 -6.07
N ASP A 14 -1.61 -2.30 -7.36
CA ASP A 14 -2.62 -3.13 -8.00
C ASP A 14 -1.96 -4.44 -8.45
N VAL A 15 -1.87 -5.39 -7.54
CA VAL A 15 -1.26 -6.70 -7.77
C VAL A 15 -2.21 -7.81 -7.35
N PRO A 16 -2.24 -8.95 -8.06
CA PRO A 16 -3.19 -10.03 -7.79
C PRO A 16 -2.91 -10.78 -6.48
N GLU A 17 -1.69 -10.66 -5.93
CA GLU A 17 -1.25 -11.44 -4.76
C GLU A 17 -0.65 -10.53 -3.67
N ALA A 18 -1.06 -10.78 -2.42
CA ALA A 18 -0.56 -10.03 -1.26
C ALA A 18 0.96 -10.19 -1.05
N SER A 19 1.54 -11.34 -1.44
CA SER A 19 2.98 -11.58 -1.39
C SER A 19 3.74 -10.56 -2.26
N ARG A 20 3.25 -10.29 -3.47
CA ARG A 20 3.87 -9.31 -4.37
C ARG A 20 3.80 -7.90 -3.81
N ALA A 21 2.69 -7.55 -3.18
CA ALA A 21 2.54 -6.28 -2.48
C ALA A 21 3.56 -6.11 -1.34
N LYS A 22 3.81 -7.19 -0.58
CA LYS A 22 4.79 -7.21 0.53
C LYS A 22 6.24 -7.10 0.05
N GLU A 23 6.55 -7.53 -1.17
CA GLU A 23 7.87 -7.36 -1.79
C GLU A 23 8.10 -5.93 -2.30
N LEU A 24 7.11 -5.33 -2.97
CA LEU A 24 7.22 -3.99 -3.57
C LEU A 24 7.18 -2.86 -2.55
N ALA A 25 6.41 -3.03 -1.47
CA ALA A 25 6.28 -2.03 -0.41
C ALA A 25 7.62 -1.57 0.21
N PRO A 26 8.55 -2.47 0.60
CA PRO A 26 9.85 -2.07 1.13
C PRO A 26 10.78 -1.48 0.05
N GLU A 27 10.67 -1.88 -1.22
CA GLU A 27 11.44 -1.25 -2.30
C GLU A 27 11.09 0.23 -2.49
N LEU A 28 9.80 0.57 -2.32
CA LEU A 28 9.31 1.95 -2.38
C LEU A 28 9.65 2.77 -1.13
N GLY A 29 9.93 2.11 0.00
CA GLY A 29 10.46 2.72 1.22
C GLY A 29 9.68 3.95 1.68
N ASP A 30 10.41 5.03 1.98
CA ASP A 30 9.83 6.32 2.41
C ASP A 30 9.40 7.20 1.23
N SER A 31 9.75 6.84 -0.02
CA SER A 31 9.43 7.66 -1.20
C SER A 31 7.94 7.80 -1.47
N VAL A 32 7.11 6.94 -0.86
CA VAL A 32 5.65 6.95 -1.02
C VAL A 32 4.95 6.75 0.32
N SER A 33 4.06 7.69 0.65
CA SER A 33 3.19 7.63 1.84
C SER A 33 1.82 6.97 1.57
N PHE A 34 1.36 6.96 0.32
CA PHE A 34 0.01 6.52 -0.06
C PHE A 34 0.04 5.34 -1.03
N TYR A 35 -0.63 4.26 -0.64
CA TYR A 35 -0.79 3.07 -1.46
C TYR A 35 -2.26 2.89 -1.81
N LYS A 36 -2.51 2.69 -3.10
CA LYS A 36 -3.83 2.36 -3.61
C LYS A 36 -3.86 0.85 -3.82
N ILE A 37 -4.80 0.16 -3.18
CA ILE A 37 -4.95 -1.31 -3.23
C ILE A 37 -6.23 -1.62 -4.00
N GLY A 38 -6.13 -2.46 -5.02
CA GLY A 38 -7.28 -2.88 -5.81
C GLY A 38 -8.24 -3.79 -5.03
N MET A 39 -9.52 -3.69 -5.36
CA MET A 39 -10.59 -4.53 -4.80
C MET A 39 -10.41 -6.03 -5.11
N GLU A 40 -9.62 -6.38 -6.12
CA GLU A 40 -9.32 -7.78 -6.48
C GLU A 40 -8.70 -8.55 -5.31
N LEU A 41 -7.82 -7.90 -4.53
CA LEU A 41 -7.24 -8.49 -3.31
C LEU A 41 -8.30 -8.75 -2.23
N MET A 42 -9.38 -7.95 -2.16
CA MET A 42 -10.47 -8.20 -1.22
C MET A 42 -11.20 -9.51 -1.52
N MET A 43 -11.26 -9.91 -2.79
CA MET A 43 -11.92 -11.16 -3.19
C MET A 43 -11.11 -12.41 -2.83
N THR A 44 -9.80 -12.25 -2.59
CA THR A 44 -8.90 -13.36 -2.23
C THR A 44 -8.94 -13.71 -0.73
N GLY A 45 -9.44 -12.81 0.12
CA GLY A 45 -9.39 -12.95 1.59
C GLY A 45 -8.06 -12.52 2.22
N ASP A 46 -6.98 -12.39 1.44
CA ASP A 46 -5.66 -11.95 1.91
C ASP A 46 -5.55 -10.44 2.17
N TYR A 47 -6.57 -9.67 1.78
CA TYR A 47 -6.59 -8.21 1.96
C TYR A 47 -6.34 -7.77 3.40
N PHE A 48 -7.03 -8.38 4.37
CA PHE A 48 -6.87 -8.03 5.78
C PHE A 48 -5.47 -8.40 6.31
N SER A 49 -4.95 -9.55 5.89
CA SER A 49 -3.59 -9.99 6.20
C SER A 49 -2.53 -9.06 5.62
N LEU A 50 -2.79 -8.48 4.45
CA LEU A 50 -1.93 -7.48 3.83
C LEU A 50 -1.98 -6.16 4.60
N LEU A 51 -3.18 -5.66 4.93
CA LEU A 51 -3.35 -4.45 5.73
C LEU A 51 -2.72 -4.56 7.12
N ASP A 52 -2.89 -5.69 7.79
CA ASP A 52 -2.27 -5.98 9.10
C ASP A 52 -0.74 -5.88 9.01
N TRP A 53 -0.15 -6.52 8.00
CA TRP A 53 1.29 -6.46 7.74
C TRP A 53 1.79 -5.03 7.54
N PHE A 54 1.02 -4.18 6.84
CA PHE A 54 1.35 -2.77 6.68
C PHE A 54 1.19 -1.97 7.98
N GLY A 55 0.09 -2.18 8.72
CA GLY A 55 -0.24 -1.46 9.95
C GLY A 55 0.78 -1.63 11.07
N PHE A 56 1.45 -2.78 11.13
CA PHE A 56 2.55 -3.02 12.09
C PHE A 56 3.88 -2.39 11.69
N LYS A 57 4.12 -2.09 10.41
CA LYS A 57 5.43 -1.65 9.91
C LYS A 57 5.53 -0.17 9.56
N THR A 58 4.43 0.49 9.21
CA THR A 58 4.52 1.83 8.63
C THR A 58 3.19 2.58 8.74
N ILE A 59 3.22 3.85 9.15
CA ILE A 59 2.01 4.70 9.28
C ILE A 59 1.60 5.16 7.86
N LYS A 60 1.17 4.22 7.02
CA LYS A 60 0.80 4.48 5.62
C LYS A 60 -0.71 4.49 5.45
N LYS A 61 -1.16 5.36 4.55
CA LYS A 61 -2.59 5.60 4.32
C LYS A 61 -3.01 4.87 3.05
N PHE A 62 -4.12 4.15 3.16
CA PHE A 62 -4.66 3.35 2.07
C PHE A 62 -5.85 4.05 1.42
N LEU A 63 -5.90 3.98 0.09
CA LEU A 63 -7.08 4.35 -0.67
C LEU A 63 -7.63 3.10 -1.36
N LEU A 64 -8.84 2.72 -0.96
CA LEU A 64 -9.65 1.71 -1.65
C LEU A 64 -10.30 2.36 -2.87
N ILE A 65 -10.21 1.70 -4.02
CA ILE A 65 -10.85 2.12 -5.27
C ILE A 65 -11.45 0.93 -6.02
#